data_AF-A0A2A2L2J4-F1
#
_entry.id   AF-A0A2A2L2J4-F1
#
_cell.length_a   1.000
_cell.length_b   1.000
_cell.length_c   1.000
_cell.angle_alpha   90.00
_cell.angle_beta   90.00
_cell.angle_gamma   90.00
#
_symmetry.space_group_name_H-M   'P 1'
#
loop_
_entity.id
_entity.type
_entity.pdbx_description
1 polymer ?
#
loop_
_entity_poly.entity_id
_entity_poly.type
_entity_poly.pdbx_seq_one_letter_code
_entity_poly.pdbx_strand_id
1 'polypeptide(L)'
;MIPGSLVFVLTDSLPNDGVANDYRLSPNNNESMLIAQTLQWNNRIIFLISKRENSSVNSSDPAFDAYRRVSRAVHGDVLIMNKQELNDTLYWMICYYYQMADIHALYGVNSQIGLALDSDYATESVYIVISVEINQTLSTIKTATGSLLSPQFNTSLFAIYRTSYFQTKSLTLAPNSDTYNVRIFINSANSVWISYHKNPTVDVGDSYALADIQYATGYSNWPAVNKIQFYIAPSNDDRTPIGKTYQGSLRNESCTFPWAYGSIDQCTPGPYTQFVKLYGANNTEYFRILPGYCFSQN
;
A
#
# COMPACT_ATOMS: atom_id res chain seq x y z
N MET A 1 18.92 -5.54 -8.00
CA MET A 1 17.52 -6.00 -7.99
C MET A 1 17.23 -6.47 -6.58
N ILE A 2 16.40 -5.75 -5.82
CA ILE A 2 16.00 -6.18 -4.47
C ILE A 2 14.73 -7.04 -4.67
N PRO A 3 14.64 -8.26 -4.10
CA PRO A 3 13.50 -9.13 -4.32
C PRO A 3 12.26 -8.59 -3.61
N GLY A 4 11.30 -8.06 -4.36
CA GLY A 4 9.93 -7.84 -3.85
C GLY A 4 9.11 -9.11 -4.04
N SER A 5 8.54 -9.63 -2.96
CA SER A 5 7.71 -10.84 -2.98
C SER A 5 6.29 -10.55 -2.51
N LEU A 6 5.36 -11.33 -3.04
CA LEU A 6 3.98 -11.37 -2.59
C LEU A 6 3.77 -12.62 -1.75
N VAL A 7 3.36 -12.42 -0.50
CA VAL A 7 3.13 -13.49 0.46
C VAL A 7 1.63 -13.67 0.62
N PHE A 8 1.12 -14.82 0.17
CA PHE A 8 -0.27 -15.21 0.42
C PHE A 8 -0.37 -15.99 1.72
N VAL A 9 -1.20 -15.52 2.64
CA VAL A 9 -1.50 -16.20 3.90
C VAL A 9 -2.93 -16.69 3.84
N LEU A 10 -3.11 -18.00 3.68
CA LEU A 10 -4.42 -18.64 3.67
C LEU A 10 -4.76 -19.07 5.10
N THR A 11 -5.91 -18.62 5.60
CA THR A 11 -6.37 -18.93 6.95
C THR A 11 -7.89 -19.06 6.99
N ASP A 12 -8.40 -19.82 7.94
CA ASP A 12 -9.81 -19.93 8.29
C ASP A 12 -10.07 -19.58 9.76
N SER A 13 -9.07 -19.01 10.45
CA SER A 13 -9.13 -18.67 11.87
C SER A 13 -8.49 -17.30 12.17
N LEU A 14 -8.80 -16.78 13.37
CA LEU A 14 -8.21 -15.55 13.90
C LEU A 14 -6.84 -15.85 14.53
N PRO A 15 -5.92 -14.88 14.55
CA PRO A 15 -4.66 -15.03 15.28
C PRO A 15 -4.97 -15.15 16.78
N ASN A 16 -4.26 -16.05 17.46
CA ASN A 16 -4.50 -16.35 18.87
C ASN A 16 -3.95 -15.27 19.83
N ASP A 17 -3.04 -14.43 19.35
CA ASP A 17 -2.38 -13.32 20.06
C ASP A 17 -2.89 -11.95 19.60
N GLY A 18 -3.96 -11.91 18.80
CA GLY A 18 -4.50 -10.69 18.26
C GLY A 18 -5.09 -9.78 19.36
N VAL A 19 -4.60 -8.55 19.40
CA VAL A 19 -5.10 -7.49 20.30
C VAL A 19 -5.86 -6.43 19.52
N ALA A 20 -6.71 -5.69 20.25
CA ALA A 20 -7.43 -4.53 19.71
C ALA A 20 -6.49 -3.53 19.04
N ASN A 21 -7.03 -2.75 18.10
CA ASN A 21 -6.28 -1.78 17.31
C ASN A 21 -5.52 -0.74 18.16
N ASP A 22 -4.19 -0.92 18.28
CA ASP A 22 -3.25 0.09 18.78
C ASP A 22 -2.14 0.30 17.74
N TYR A 23 -1.90 1.56 17.37
CA TYR A 23 -0.86 1.94 16.41
C TYR A 23 0.49 2.19 17.10
N ARG A 24 0.55 2.16 18.43
CA ARG A 24 1.78 2.25 19.22
C ARG A 24 2.36 0.86 19.41
N LEU A 25 2.74 0.24 18.30
CA LEU A 25 3.42 -1.04 18.38
C LEU A 25 4.89 -0.81 18.76
N SER A 26 5.28 -1.44 19.86
CA SER A 26 6.69 -1.59 20.25
C SER A 26 7.45 -2.36 19.18
N PRO A 27 8.70 -2.02 18.85
CA PRO A 27 9.51 -2.77 17.87
C PRO A 27 9.70 -4.25 18.22
N ASN A 28 9.47 -4.64 19.47
CA ASN A 28 9.85 -5.94 20.02
C ASN A 28 8.72 -6.98 20.07
N ASN A 29 7.55 -6.73 19.47
CA ASN A 29 6.49 -7.74 19.37
C ASN A 29 6.50 -8.43 17.99
N ASN A 30 5.89 -9.62 17.89
CA ASN A 30 5.89 -10.43 16.67
C ASN A 30 5.26 -9.68 15.48
N GLU A 31 4.19 -8.91 15.72
CA GLU A 31 3.51 -8.15 14.68
C GLU A 31 4.41 -7.04 14.10
N SER A 32 5.12 -6.31 14.96
CA SER A 32 6.09 -5.29 14.57
C SER A 32 7.26 -5.87 13.80
N MET A 33 7.79 -7.01 14.25
CA MET A 33 8.85 -7.71 13.53
C MET A 33 8.38 -8.16 12.14
N LEU A 34 7.15 -8.67 12.03
CA LEU A 34 6.55 -9.04 10.75
C LEU A 34 6.42 -7.82 9.83
N ILE A 35 5.87 -6.70 10.33
CA ILE A 35 5.74 -5.45 9.56
C ILE A 35 7.13 -4.95 9.12
N ALA A 36 8.06 -4.83 10.05
CA ALA A 36 9.41 -4.32 9.80
C ALA A 36 10.14 -5.16 8.73
N GLN A 37 10.13 -6.49 8.86
CA GLN A 37 10.75 -7.38 7.87
C GLN A 37 10.05 -7.28 6.53
N THR A 38 8.72 -7.24 6.51
CA THR A 38 7.95 -7.13 5.26
C THR A 38 8.29 -5.84 4.52
N LEU A 39 8.39 -4.72 5.24
CA LEU A 39 8.81 -3.43 4.68
C LEU A 39 10.27 -3.45 4.20
N GLN A 40 11.19 -3.99 4.99
CA GLN A 40 12.62 -4.04 4.66
C GLN A 40 12.89 -4.78 3.34
N TRP A 41 12.13 -5.83 3.07
CA TRP A 41 12.23 -6.62 1.85
C TRP A 41 11.29 -6.13 0.73
N ASN A 42 10.55 -5.03 0.94
CA ASN A 42 9.53 -4.53 0.02
C ASN A 42 8.53 -5.63 -0.39
N ASN A 43 8.22 -6.50 0.56
CA ASN A 43 7.22 -7.55 0.41
C ASN A 43 5.84 -6.99 0.70
N ARG A 44 4.81 -7.72 0.28
CA ARG A 44 3.42 -7.44 0.67
C ARG A 44 2.78 -8.72 1.15
N ILE A 45 1.90 -8.59 2.15
CA ILE A 45 1.16 -9.73 2.69
C ILE A 45 -0.30 -9.60 2.30
N ILE A 46 -0.84 -10.63 1.65
CA ILE A 46 -2.25 -10.71 1.33
C ILE A 46 -2.88 -11.84 2.14
N PHE A 47 -3.83 -11.48 3.00
CA PHE A 47 -4.57 -12.44 3.81
C PHE A 47 -5.80 -12.92 3.06
N LEU A 48 -5.90 -14.23 2.90
CA LEU A 48 -7.04 -14.92 2.30
C LEU A 48 -7.77 -15.67 3.40
N ILE A 49 -8.82 -15.04 3.89
CA ILE A 49 -9.62 -15.53 5.01
C ILE A 49 -10.82 -16.27 4.45
N SER A 50 -10.74 -17.60 4.46
CA SER A 50 -11.83 -18.45 3.99
C SER A 50 -12.85 -18.67 5.12
N LYS A 51 -14.13 -18.48 4.82
CA LYS A 51 -15.24 -18.82 5.71
C LYS A 51 -16.13 -19.90 5.10
N ARG A 52 -16.77 -20.71 5.95
CA ARG A 52 -17.93 -21.52 5.53
C ARG A 52 -19.19 -20.69 5.69
N GLU A 53 -20.23 -21.02 4.93
CA GLU A 53 -21.53 -20.32 5.02
C GLU A 53 -22.08 -20.26 6.45
N ASN A 54 -21.83 -21.30 7.25
CA ASN A 54 -22.32 -21.44 8.63
C ASN A 54 -21.26 -21.20 9.71
N SER A 55 -20.05 -20.73 9.35
CA SER A 55 -19.00 -20.40 10.32
C SER A 55 -18.50 -18.99 10.05
N SER A 56 -18.75 -18.06 10.98
CA SER A 56 -18.24 -16.70 10.85
C SER A 56 -16.84 -16.60 11.45
N VAL A 57 -15.85 -16.27 10.62
CA VAL A 57 -14.74 -15.45 11.13
C VAL A 57 -15.38 -14.15 11.58
N ASN A 58 -15.24 -13.78 12.86
CA ASN A 58 -15.83 -12.57 13.37
C ASN A 58 -14.89 -11.39 13.09
N SER A 59 -15.18 -10.58 12.06
CA SER A 59 -14.37 -9.39 11.78
C SER A 59 -14.50 -8.32 12.87
N SER A 60 -15.53 -8.36 13.72
CA SER A 60 -15.64 -7.46 14.88
C SER A 60 -14.79 -7.89 16.07
N ASP A 61 -14.16 -9.07 16.03
CA ASP A 61 -13.25 -9.52 17.07
C ASP A 61 -11.95 -8.68 17.06
N PRO A 62 -11.47 -8.20 18.22
CA PRO A 62 -10.19 -7.51 18.33
C PRO A 62 -9.02 -8.26 17.70
N ALA A 63 -9.03 -9.60 17.71
CA ALA A 63 -7.97 -10.38 17.10
C ALA A 63 -7.90 -10.20 15.58
N PHE A 64 -9.01 -9.87 14.92
CA PHE A 64 -9.05 -9.56 13.50
C PHE A 64 -8.28 -8.26 13.16
N ASP A 65 -8.11 -7.36 14.15
CA ASP A 65 -7.38 -6.10 13.94
C ASP A 65 -5.91 -6.33 13.55
N ALA A 66 -5.30 -7.46 13.93
CA ALA A 66 -3.94 -7.79 13.50
C ALA A 66 -3.84 -7.92 11.96
N TYR A 67 -4.83 -8.56 11.32
CA TYR A 67 -4.89 -8.62 9.86
C TYR A 67 -5.03 -7.22 9.25
N ARG A 68 -5.85 -6.36 9.84
CA ARG A 68 -6.03 -4.97 9.39
C ARG A 68 -4.75 -4.15 9.52
N ARG A 69 -4.07 -4.22 10.67
CA ARG A 69 -2.85 -3.47 10.95
C ARG A 69 -1.70 -3.91 10.05
N VAL A 70 -1.44 -5.21 9.95
CA VAL A 70 -0.36 -5.74 9.10
C VAL A 70 -0.62 -5.40 7.63
N SER A 71 -1.81 -5.70 7.10
CA SER A 71 -2.13 -5.39 5.69
C SER A 71 -2.01 -3.90 5.39
N ARG A 72 -2.55 -3.03 6.24
CA ARG A 72 -2.45 -1.58 6.07
C ARG A 72 -1.00 -1.10 6.10
N ALA A 73 -0.19 -1.62 7.03
CA ALA A 73 1.20 -1.22 7.19
C ALA A 73 2.08 -1.56 5.98
N VAL A 74 1.78 -2.66 5.28
CA VAL A 74 2.61 -3.18 4.17
C VAL A 74 1.94 -3.03 2.81
N HIS A 75 0.86 -2.25 2.73
CA HIS A 75 0.00 -2.13 1.55
C HIS A 75 -0.50 -3.49 0.99
N GLY A 76 -0.83 -4.40 1.89
CA GLY A 76 -1.46 -5.69 1.63
C GLY A 76 -2.98 -5.62 1.44
N ASP A 77 -3.65 -6.78 1.43
CA ASP A 77 -5.12 -6.85 1.55
C ASP A 77 -5.54 -7.86 2.61
N VAL A 78 -6.78 -7.68 3.08
CA VAL A 78 -7.53 -8.70 3.80
C VAL A 78 -8.75 -9.03 2.95
N LEU A 79 -8.74 -10.19 2.29
CA LEU A 79 -9.86 -10.65 1.47
C LEU A 79 -10.57 -11.77 2.21
N ILE A 80 -11.85 -11.55 2.49
CA ILE A 80 -12.73 -12.54 3.11
C ILE A 80 -13.57 -13.16 1.99
N MET A 81 -13.61 -14.49 1.92
CA MET A 81 -14.31 -15.21 0.85
C MET A 81 -14.96 -16.48 1.36
N ASN A 82 -16.01 -16.94 0.68
CA ASN A 82 -16.51 -18.29 0.93
C ASN A 82 -15.48 -19.32 0.45
N LYS A 83 -15.35 -20.44 1.14
CA LYS A 83 -14.38 -21.49 0.77
C LYS A 83 -14.53 -21.98 -0.67
N GLN A 84 -15.74 -21.96 -1.22
CA GLN A 84 -16.06 -22.32 -2.61
C GLN A 84 -15.46 -21.33 -3.62
N GLU A 85 -15.26 -20.08 -3.24
CA GLU A 85 -14.71 -19.01 -4.08
C GLU A 85 -13.17 -19.00 -4.08
N LEU A 86 -12.53 -19.86 -3.27
CA LEU A 86 -11.08 -19.85 -3.08
C LEU A 86 -10.31 -20.13 -4.37
N ASN A 87 -10.78 -21.08 -5.20
CA ASN A 87 -10.10 -21.43 -6.44
C ASN A 87 -10.06 -20.25 -7.42
N ASP A 88 -11.22 -19.62 -7.65
CA ASP A 88 -11.32 -18.47 -8.54
C ASP A 88 -10.54 -17.28 -7.98
N THR A 89 -10.60 -17.07 -6.65
CA THR A 89 -9.82 -16.03 -5.98
C THR A 89 -8.31 -16.23 -6.19
N LEU A 90 -7.80 -17.44 -5.95
CA LEU A 90 -6.38 -17.76 -6.14
C LEU A 90 -5.96 -17.61 -7.61
N TYR A 91 -6.79 -18.01 -8.56
CA TYR A 91 -6.53 -17.81 -9.98
C TYR A 91 -6.31 -16.33 -10.30
N TRP A 92 -7.23 -15.45 -9.88
CA TRP A 92 -7.07 -14.02 -10.10
C TRP A 92 -5.82 -13.48 -9.40
N MET A 93 -5.61 -13.82 -8.13
CA MET A 93 -4.49 -13.24 -7.39
C MET A 93 -3.13 -13.67 -7.96
N ILE A 94 -2.92 -14.95 -8.24
CA ILE A 94 -1.65 -15.43 -8.80
C ILE A 94 -1.38 -14.83 -10.19
N CYS A 95 -2.42 -14.66 -11.02
CA CYS A 95 -2.25 -14.17 -12.38
C CYS A 95 -2.01 -12.65 -12.47
N TYR A 96 -2.56 -11.86 -11.56
CA TYR A 96 -2.53 -10.38 -11.66
C TYR A 96 -1.65 -9.70 -10.63
N TYR A 97 -1.36 -10.38 -9.51
CA TYR A 97 -0.48 -9.85 -8.47
C TYR A 97 0.94 -10.32 -8.79
N TYR A 98 1.56 -9.80 -9.85
CA TYR A 98 2.98 -9.99 -10.11
C TYR A 98 3.64 -8.62 -10.25
N GLN A 99 4.83 -8.41 -9.68
CA GLN A 99 5.54 -7.13 -9.74
C GLN A 99 4.64 -5.91 -9.45
N MET A 100 3.82 -6.01 -8.39
CA MET A 100 2.85 -4.98 -8.06
C MET A 100 3.52 -3.69 -7.62
N ALA A 101 3.20 -2.60 -8.32
CA ALA A 101 3.55 -1.23 -7.95
C ALA A 101 2.26 -0.45 -7.71
N ASP A 102 2.05 0.00 -6.47
CA ASP A 102 0.86 0.75 -6.12
C ASP A 102 0.90 2.18 -6.66
N ILE A 103 -0.29 2.62 -7.04
CA ILE A 103 -0.63 4.01 -7.36
C ILE A 103 -1.50 4.58 -6.25
N HIS A 104 -2.44 3.79 -5.75
CA HIS A 104 -3.28 4.12 -4.59
C HIS A 104 -3.43 2.92 -3.66
N ALA A 105 -3.41 3.15 -2.36
CA ALA A 105 -3.64 2.14 -1.32
C ALA A 105 -4.28 2.86 -0.15
N LEU A 106 -5.58 2.66 0.01
CA LEU A 106 -6.40 3.34 0.99
C LEU A 106 -7.19 2.33 1.80
N TYR A 107 -7.18 2.51 3.11
CA TYR A 107 -7.76 1.57 4.06
C TYR A 107 -8.79 2.24 4.96
N GLY A 108 -9.98 1.67 5.05
CA GLY A 108 -11.05 2.16 5.91
C GLY A 108 -11.69 3.47 5.43
N VAL A 109 -11.82 3.66 4.12
CA VAL A 109 -12.44 4.85 3.51
C VAL A 109 -13.96 4.68 3.48
N ASN A 110 -14.71 5.75 3.76
CA ASN A 110 -16.17 5.79 3.62
C ASN A 110 -16.68 7.05 2.87
N SER A 111 -15.82 8.05 2.65
CA SER A 111 -16.15 9.25 1.90
C SER A 111 -16.04 9.05 0.39
N GLN A 112 -16.62 9.98 -0.38
CA GLN A 112 -16.35 10.08 -1.80
C GLN A 112 -14.86 10.41 -2.03
N ILE A 113 -14.23 9.67 -2.94
CA ILE A 113 -12.84 9.90 -3.30
C ILE A 113 -12.62 9.81 -4.81
N GLY A 114 -11.81 10.73 -5.33
CA GLY A 114 -11.34 10.73 -6.71
C GLY A 114 -9.87 10.30 -6.73
N LEU A 115 -9.57 9.27 -7.51
CA LEU A 115 -8.25 8.63 -7.58
C LEU A 115 -7.70 8.79 -9.00
N ALA A 116 -6.53 9.41 -9.14
CA ALA A 116 -5.87 9.59 -10.42
C ALA A 116 -5.10 8.32 -10.80
N LEU A 117 -5.37 7.77 -11.97
CA LEU A 117 -4.59 6.62 -12.41
C LEU A 117 -3.21 7.09 -12.92
N ASP A 118 -2.21 6.23 -12.81
CA ASP A 118 -0.89 6.42 -13.39
C ASP A 118 -0.43 5.12 -14.06
N SER A 119 0.59 5.20 -14.91
CA SER A 119 1.15 4.03 -15.61
C SER A 119 2.52 4.33 -16.18
N ASP A 120 3.35 3.30 -16.37
CA ASP A 120 4.63 3.45 -17.05
C ASP A 120 4.45 3.67 -18.56
N TYR A 121 3.36 3.15 -19.12
CA TYR A 121 3.01 3.26 -20.53
C TYR A 121 1.49 3.30 -20.70
N ALA A 122 1.01 4.05 -21.69
CA ALA A 122 -0.42 4.34 -21.82
C ALA A 122 -1.34 3.11 -21.96
N THR A 123 -0.84 2.02 -22.55
CA THR A 123 -1.60 0.78 -22.75
C THR A 123 -1.49 -0.20 -21.58
N GLU A 124 -0.76 0.16 -20.52
CA GLU A 124 -0.60 -0.68 -19.32
C GLU A 124 -1.94 -0.97 -18.67
N SER A 125 -2.09 -2.20 -18.19
CA SER A 125 -3.26 -2.59 -17.41
C SER A 125 -3.14 -2.03 -16.00
N VAL A 126 -4.18 -1.32 -15.57
CA VAL A 126 -4.35 -0.85 -14.20
C VAL A 126 -5.36 -1.76 -13.53
N TYR A 127 -4.98 -2.33 -12.38
CA TYR A 127 -5.81 -3.22 -11.59
C TYR A 127 -6.33 -2.48 -10.38
N ILE A 128 -7.60 -2.72 -10.06
CA ILE A 128 -8.26 -2.13 -8.90
C ILE A 128 -8.88 -3.25 -8.09
N VAL A 129 -8.59 -3.25 -6.79
CA VAL A 129 -9.15 -4.19 -5.82
C VAL A 129 -9.89 -3.37 -4.78
N ILE A 130 -11.18 -3.63 -4.63
CA ILE A 130 -11.98 -3.10 -3.54
C ILE A 130 -12.38 -4.26 -2.65
N SER A 131 -12.22 -4.09 -1.34
CA SER A 131 -12.65 -5.06 -0.35
C SER A 131 -13.42 -4.38 0.78
N VAL A 132 -14.35 -5.13 1.36
CA VAL A 132 -15.14 -4.77 2.54
C VAL A 132 -15.18 -5.95 3.50
N GLU A 133 -15.62 -5.68 4.71
CA GLU A 133 -15.73 -6.70 5.74
C GLU A 133 -17.12 -7.36 5.75
N ILE A 134 -17.27 -8.35 6.63
CA ILE A 134 -18.53 -9.07 6.79
C ILE A 134 -19.64 -8.09 7.18
N ASN A 135 -20.81 -8.25 6.56
CA ASN A 135 -21.99 -7.38 6.70
C ASN A 135 -21.83 -5.96 6.16
N GLN A 136 -20.80 -5.70 5.35
CA GLN A 136 -20.62 -4.43 4.65
C GLN A 136 -20.90 -4.58 3.15
N THR A 137 -21.13 -3.45 2.48
CA THR A 137 -21.48 -3.37 1.07
C THR A 137 -20.33 -2.79 0.25
N LEU A 138 -20.05 -3.40 -0.92
CA LEU A 138 -19.02 -2.89 -1.83
C LEU A 138 -19.41 -1.54 -2.43
N SER A 139 -18.46 -0.61 -2.48
CA SER A 139 -18.64 0.68 -3.17
C SER A 139 -18.62 0.50 -4.69
N THR A 140 -19.42 1.29 -5.40
CA THR A 140 -19.42 1.33 -6.86
C THR A 140 -18.31 2.22 -7.39
N ILE A 141 -17.61 1.76 -8.42
CA ILE A 141 -16.58 2.53 -9.12
C ILE A 141 -17.15 3.15 -10.39
N LYS A 142 -16.85 4.45 -10.58
CA LYS A 142 -17.13 5.18 -11.81
C LYS A 142 -15.84 5.70 -12.44
N THR A 143 -15.80 5.76 -13.76
CA THR A 143 -14.75 6.47 -14.51
C THR A 143 -14.94 7.99 -14.41
N ALA A 144 -13.95 8.75 -14.86
CA ALA A 144 -14.04 10.20 -15.01
C ALA A 144 -15.26 10.69 -15.81
N THR A 145 -15.75 9.87 -16.77
CA THR A 145 -16.93 10.16 -17.59
C THR A 145 -18.25 9.82 -16.89
N GLY A 146 -18.20 9.32 -15.65
CA GLY A 146 -19.36 8.90 -14.87
C GLY A 146 -19.87 7.48 -15.18
N SER A 147 -19.24 6.77 -16.11
CA SER A 147 -19.61 5.41 -16.50
C SER A 147 -19.22 4.41 -15.41
N LEU A 148 -20.09 3.44 -15.13
CA LEU A 148 -19.78 2.37 -14.17
C LEU A 148 -18.70 1.44 -14.74
N LEU A 149 -17.68 1.15 -13.94
CA LEU A 149 -16.69 0.15 -14.28
C LEU A 149 -17.21 -1.24 -13.87
N SER A 150 -17.23 -2.19 -14.79
CA SER A 150 -17.69 -3.56 -14.50
C SER A 150 -16.55 -4.39 -13.90
N PRO A 151 -16.80 -5.16 -12.83
CA PRO A 151 -15.78 -6.02 -12.27
C PRO A 151 -15.43 -7.15 -13.25
N GLN A 152 -14.15 -7.53 -13.26
CA GLN A 152 -13.68 -8.74 -13.94
C GLN A 152 -13.97 -9.98 -13.10
N PHE A 153 -13.92 -9.81 -11.78
CA PHE A 153 -14.25 -10.82 -10.78
C PHE A 153 -14.81 -10.15 -9.55
N ASN A 154 -15.82 -10.74 -8.94
CA ASN A 154 -16.39 -10.23 -7.70
C ASN A 154 -16.97 -11.34 -6.85
N THR A 155 -16.91 -11.12 -5.55
CA THR A 155 -17.69 -11.82 -4.53
C THR A 155 -18.63 -10.83 -3.88
N SER A 156 -19.30 -11.22 -2.79
CA SER A 156 -20.06 -10.28 -1.97
C SER A 156 -19.17 -9.31 -1.18
N LEU A 157 -17.89 -9.63 -0.97
CA LEU A 157 -17.00 -8.90 -0.04
C LEU A 157 -15.79 -8.26 -0.71
N PHE A 158 -15.48 -8.60 -1.96
CA PHE A 158 -14.47 -7.88 -2.72
C PHE A 158 -14.72 -7.98 -4.23
N ALA A 159 -14.16 -7.04 -4.97
CA ALA A 159 -14.23 -7.01 -6.42
C ALA A 159 -12.89 -6.58 -7.02
N ILE A 160 -12.56 -7.19 -8.15
CA ILE A 160 -11.37 -6.91 -8.95
C ILE A 160 -11.82 -6.32 -10.27
N TYR A 161 -11.23 -5.19 -10.62
CA TYR A 161 -11.46 -4.49 -11.87
C TYR A 161 -10.15 -4.36 -12.63
N ARG A 162 -10.26 -4.25 -13.95
CA ARG A 162 -9.14 -4.01 -14.85
C ARG A 162 -9.53 -2.94 -15.85
N THR A 163 -8.65 -1.97 -16.03
CA THR A 163 -8.74 -0.95 -17.07
C THR A 163 -7.35 -0.71 -17.65
N SER A 164 -7.18 0.31 -18.50
CA SER A 164 -5.88 0.82 -18.91
C SER A 164 -5.82 2.33 -18.74
N TYR A 165 -4.61 2.87 -18.57
CA TYR A 165 -4.43 4.31 -18.43
C TYR A 165 -4.92 5.08 -19.67
N PHE A 166 -4.82 4.51 -20.87
CA PHE A 166 -5.37 5.10 -22.09
C PHE A 166 -6.90 5.26 -22.04
N GLN A 167 -7.60 4.29 -21.47
CA GLN A 167 -9.07 4.28 -21.39
C GLN A 167 -9.59 5.11 -20.22
N THR A 168 -8.92 5.06 -19.08
CA THR A 168 -9.37 5.70 -17.84
C THR A 168 -8.22 6.44 -17.20
N LYS A 169 -8.38 7.75 -16.99
CA LYS A 169 -7.37 8.61 -16.35
C LYS A 169 -7.62 8.80 -14.86
N SER A 170 -8.86 8.65 -14.43
CA SER A 170 -9.23 8.73 -13.01
C SER A 170 -10.49 7.92 -12.75
N LEU A 171 -10.61 7.53 -11.48
CA LEU A 171 -11.75 6.82 -10.93
C LEU A 171 -12.38 7.66 -9.83
N THR A 172 -13.69 7.51 -9.66
CA THR A 172 -14.41 8.05 -8.51
C THR A 172 -15.13 6.91 -7.83
N LEU A 173 -14.92 6.78 -6.52
CA LEU A 173 -15.65 5.85 -5.69
C LEU A 173 -16.78 6.62 -5.00
N ALA A 174 -17.99 6.08 -5.10
CA ALA A 174 -19.15 6.68 -4.45
C ALA A 174 -18.99 6.66 -2.92
N PRO A 175 -19.53 7.66 -2.21
CA PRO A 175 -19.61 7.59 -0.75
C PRO A 175 -20.39 6.35 -0.34
N ASN A 176 -19.94 5.70 0.74
CA ASN A 176 -20.53 4.48 1.25
C ASN A 176 -20.71 4.62 2.76
N SER A 177 -21.83 4.16 3.31
CA SER A 177 -22.03 4.11 4.76
C SER A 177 -21.02 3.16 5.42
N ASP A 178 -20.64 2.10 4.71
CA ASP A 178 -19.64 1.14 5.14
C ASP A 178 -18.24 1.57 4.73
N THR A 179 -17.26 1.25 5.57
CA THR A 179 -15.85 1.43 5.24
C THR A 179 -15.39 0.39 4.24
N TYR A 180 -14.57 0.78 3.28
CA TYR A 180 -13.95 -0.12 2.32
C TYR A 180 -12.45 0.16 2.20
N ASN A 181 -11.72 -0.84 1.72
CA ASN A 181 -10.33 -0.67 1.30
C ASN A 181 -10.29 -0.63 -0.23
N VAL A 182 -9.42 0.20 -0.79
CA VAL A 182 -9.15 0.26 -2.22
C VAL A 182 -7.66 0.23 -2.47
N ARG A 183 -7.22 -0.67 -3.34
CA ARG A 183 -5.84 -0.68 -3.86
C ARG A 183 -5.86 -0.63 -5.38
N ILE A 184 -5.07 0.27 -5.93
CA ILE A 184 -4.87 0.48 -7.36
C ILE A 184 -3.39 0.29 -7.64
N PHE A 185 -3.07 -0.60 -8.57
CA PHE A 185 -1.70 -0.93 -8.90
C PHE A 185 -1.54 -1.32 -10.37
N ILE A 186 -0.29 -1.33 -10.81
CA ILE A 186 0.17 -1.79 -12.12
C ILE A 186 1.24 -2.86 -11.92
N ASN A 187 1.60 -3.56 -13.01
CA ASN A 187 2.69 -4.53 -12.99
C ASN A 187 3.94 -3.86 -13.59
N SER A 188 4.83 -3.37 -12.74
CA SER A 188 6.00 -2.59 -13.18
C SER A 188 7.30 -3.15 -12.63
N ALA A 189 8.30 -3.26 -13.50
CA ALA A 189 9.68 -3.53 -13.11
C ALA A 189 10.37 -2.30 -12.48
N ASN A 190 9.77 -1.11 -12.62
CA ASN A 190 10.28 0.12 -12.08
C ASN A 190 9.67 0.44 -10.70
N SER A 191 10.53 0.80 -9.77
CA SER A 191 10.19 0.99 -8.38
C SER A 191 11.12 2.04 -7.73
N VAL A 192 10.79 2.39 -6.50
CA VAL A 192 11.46 3.41 -5.71
C VAL A 192 11.46 2.98 -4.25
N TRP A 193 12.50 3.36 -3.53
CA TRP A 193 12.68 3.07 -2.12
C TRP A 193 13.06 4.33 -1.40
N ILE A 194 12.48 4.52 -0.23
CA ILE A 194 12.89 5.49 0.76
C ILE A 194 13.34 4.70 1.98
N SER A 195 14.49 5.05 2.51
CA SER A 195 15.10 4.41 3.67
C SER A 195 15.40 5.46 4.72
N TYR A 196 15.17 5.12 5.98
CA TYR A 196 15.20 6.01 7.14
C TYR A 196 16.38 5.67 8.05
N HIS A 197 17.07 6.68 8.59
CA HIS A 197 18.24 6.48 9.43
C HIS A 197 18.54 7.68 10.33
N LYS A 198 19.25 7.44 11.44
CA LYS A 198 19.61 8.49 12.42
C LYS A 198 20.86 9.30 12.06
N ASN A 199 21.68 8.81 11.13
CA ASN A 199 22.96 9.43 10.78
C ASN A 199 23.03 9.73 9.28
N PRO A 200 23.29 10.98 8.85
CA PRO A 200 23.26 11.38 7.43
C PRO A 200 24.32 10.72 6.54
N THR A 201 25.28 9.99 7.12
CA THR A 201 26.33 9.24 6.38
C THR A 201 25.89 7.84 5.98
N VAL A 202 24.81 7.32 6.57
CA VAL A 202 24.28 5.98 6.25
C VAL A 202 23.77 5.95 4.83
N ASP A 203 24.16 4.90 4.08
CA ASP A 203 23.68 4.70 2.72
C ASP A 203 22.29 4.08 2.69
N VAL A 204 22.14 2.91 3.31
CA VAL A 204 20.88 2.18 3.41
C VAL A 204 20.58 1.94 4.88
N GLY A 205 19.45 2.48 5.35
CA GLY A 205 18.90 2.25 6.68
C GLY A 205 17.68 1.34 6.64
N ASP A 206 16.70 1.66 7.49
CA ASP A 206 15.47 0.89 7.63
C ASP A 206 14.41 1.33 6.61
N SER A 207 13.53 0.44 6.17
CA SER A 207 12.38 0.80 5.31
C SER A 207 11.15 1.27 6.11
N TYR A 208 11.30 1.44 7.41
CA TYR A 208 10.31 2.00 8.33
C TYR A 208 10.91 3.16 9.11
N ALA A 209 10.07 4.03 9.63
CA ALA A 209 10.51 5.14 10.47
C ALA A 209 10.41 4.77 11.96
N LEU A 210 11.25 5.41 12.76
CA LEU A 210 11.12 5.49 14.21
C LEU A 210 10.86 6.95 14.55
N ALA A 211 10.12 7.22 15.62
CA ALA A 211 9.73 8.58 16.00
C ALA A 211 10.91 9.56 16.19
N ASP A 212 12.14 9.08 16.39
CA ASP A 212 13.37 9.87 16.55
C ASP A 212 14.31 9.86 15.33
N ILE A 213 13.92 9.21 14.23
CA ILE A 213 14.71 9.26 12.99
C ILE A 213 14.56 10.63 12.34
N GLN A 214 15.69 11.18 11.89
CA GLN A 214 15.76 12.51 11.31
C GLN A 214 16.22 12.53 9.86
N TYR A 215 16.68 11.43 9.26
CA TYR A 215 17.19 11.46 7.89
C TYR A 215 16.62 10.33 7.06
N ALA A 216 16.66 10.53 5.74
CA ALA A 216 16.33 9.50 4.78
C ALA A 216 17.28 9.51 3.59
N THR A 217 17.36 8.38 2.90
CA THR A 217 17.97 8.20 1.59
C THR A 217 16.98 7.58 0.62
N GLY A 218 17.21 7.74 -0.68
CA GLY A 218 16.31 7.28 -1.73
C GLY A 218 17.04 6.58 -2.87
N TYR A 219 16.37 5.59 -3.45
CA TYR A 219 16.82 4.86 -4.63
C TYR A 219 15.67 4.68 -5.60
N SER A 220 15.93 4.82 -6.90
CA SER A 220 15.00 4.39 -7.94
C SER A 220 15.79 3.67 -9.03
N ASN A 221 15.20 2.61 -9.57
CA ASN A 221 15.74 1.91 -10.74
C ASN A 221 15.19 2.43 -12.06
N TRP A 222 14.35 3.48 -12.05
CA TRP A 222 13.90 4.08 -13.29
C TRP A 222 15.06 4.70 -14.06
N PRO A 223 15.14 4.47 -15.38
CA PRO A 223 16.07 5.20 -16.21
C PRO A 223 15.71 6.69 -16.22
N ALA A 224 16.75 7.54 -16.25
CA ALA A 224 16.64 8.99 -16.41
C ALA A 224 15.98 9.81 -15.28
N VAL A 225 15.74 9.22 -14.10
CA VAL A 225 15.32 9.99 -12.91
C VAL A 225 16.44 10.91 -12.46
N ASN A 226 16.16 12.22 -12.46
CA ASN A 226 17.10 13.27 -12.08
C ASN A 226 16.68 14.03 -10.82
N LYS A 227 15.53 13.66 -10.24
CA LYS A 227 15.02 14.23 -9.00
C LYS A 227 13.97 13.31 -8.40
N ILE A 228 14.06 13.10 -7.09
CA ILE A 228 13.05 12.37 -6.31
C ILE A 228 12.54 13.30 -5.21
N GLN A 229 11.22 13.42 -5.10
CA GLN A 229 10.56 14.05 -3.98
C GLN A 229 9.63 13.05 -3.32
N PHE A 230 9.40 13.20 -2.02
CA PHE A 230 8.33 12.46 -1.38
C PHE A 230 7.62 13.27 -0.31
N TYR A 231 6.39 12.89 -0.01
CA TYR A 231 5.66 13.33 1.17
C TYR A 231 4.93 12.12 1.76
N ILE A 232 4.44 12.25 2.98
CA ILE A 232 3.67 11.21 3.65
C ILE A 232 2.21 11.65 3.77
N ALA A 233 1.26 10.72 3.78
CA ALA A 233 -0.16 11.00 4.01
C ALA A 233 -0.78 9.87 4.87
N PRO A 234 -1.95 10.11 5.49
CA PRO A 234 -2.66 9.06 6.21
C PRO A 234 -3.02 7.89 5.30
N SER A 235 -3.06 6.67 5.85
CA SER A 235 -3.41 5.47 5.08
C SER A 235 -4.86 5.44 4.58
N ASN A 236 -5.70 6.39 4.99
CA ASN A 236 -7.12 6.49 4.61
C ASN A 236 -7.43 7.76 3.80
N ASP A 237 -6.45 8.63 3.54
CA ASP A 237 -6.62 9.82 2.71
C ASP A 237 -5.30 10.18 2.01
N ASP A 238 -5.26 10.03 0.69
CA ASP A 238 -4.10 10.34 -0.13
C ASP A 238 -3.99 11.82 -0.55
N ARG A 239 -4.99 12.63 -0.21
CA ARG A 239 -5.07 14.04 -0.63
C ARG A 239 -4.48 15.02 0.36
N THR A 240 -4.30 14.59 1.61
CA THR A 240 -3.87 15.46 2.71
C THR A 240 -2.49 15.04 3.18
N PRO A 241 -1.40 15.66 2.66
CA PRO A 241 -0.06 15.42 3.17
C PRO A 241 0.04 15.68 4.67
N ILE A 242 0.76 14.81 5.38
CA ILE A 242 1.25 15.05 6.73
C ILE A 242 2.61 15.72 6.60
N GLY A 243 2.77 16.91 7.17
CA GLY A 243 4.02 17.65 7.13
C GLY A 243 4.33 18.23 5.75
N LYS A 244 5.62 18.30 5.41
CA LYS A 244 6.12 18.93 4.18
C LYS A 244 6.55 17.92 3.12
N THR A 245 6.74 18.40 1.89
CA THR A 245 7.40 17.63 0.83
C THR A 245 8.92 17.69 1.00
N TYR A 246 9.55 16.52 0.99
CA TYR A 246 10.99 16.35 1.05
C TYR A 246 11.56 16.24 -0.36
N GLN A 247 12.63 16.99 -0.63
CA GLN A 247 13.32 16.97 -1.89
C GLN A 247 14.69 16.33 -1.73
N GLY A 248 14.95 15.29 -2.52
CA GLY A 248 16.24 14.61 -2.55
C GLY A 248 17.28 15.45 -3.28
N SER A 249 18.50 15.41 -2.77
CA SER A 249 19.70 15.88 -3.46
C SER A 249 20.62 14.71 -3.78
N LEU A 250 21.31 14.78 -4.92
CA LEU A 250 22.32 13.78 -5.25
C LEU A 250 23.49 13.87 -4.28
N ARG A 251 23.93 12.72 -3.80
CA ARG A 251 25.13 12.60 -2.97
C ARG A 251 26.38 12.67 -3.86
N ASN A 252 27.44 13.26 -3.32
CA ASN A 252 28.72 13.42 -4.04
C ASN A 252 29.55 12.13 -4.11
N GLU A 253 29.21 11.13 -3.28
CA GLU A 253 29.91 9.86 -3.17
C GLU A 253 29.15 8.76 -3.93
N SER A 254 29.86 7.74 -4.41
CA SER A 254 29.23 6.55 -4.99
C SER A 254 28.48 5.78 -3.90
N CYS A 255 27.15 5.74 -4.00
CA CYS A 255 26.25 5.20 -3.00
C CYS A 255 25.20 4.29 -3.65
N THR A 256 24.67 3.31 -2.92
CA THR A 256 23.55 2.47 -3.36
C THR A 256 22.27 3.29 -3.45
N PHE A 257 22.04 4.17 -2.47
CA PHE A 257 20.91 5.10 -2.45
C PHE A 257 21.47 6.51 -2.72
N PRO A 258 21.46 6.96 -3.99
CA PRO A 258 22.16 8.17 -4.41
C PRO A 258 21.47 9.46 -3.97
N TRP A 259 20.20 9.39 -3.56
CA TRP A 259 19.44 10.54 -3.10
C TRP A 259 19.51 10.64 -1.58
N ALA A 260 19.95 11.79 -1.06
CA ALA A 260 19.87 12.10 0.35
C ALA A 260 18.75 13.13 0.60
N TYR A 261 18.08 12.98 1.73
CA TYR A 261 17.11 13.95 2.20
C TYR A 261 17.66 14.60 3.48
N GLY A 262 17.37 15.90 3.64
CA GLY A 262 17.68 16.61 4.87
C GLY A 262 16.85 16.12 6.05
N SER A 263 16.76 16.94 7.10
CA SER A 263 16.01 16.58 8.29
C SER A 263 14.52 16.31 7.98
N ILE A 264 14.11 15.06 8.24
CA ILE A 264 12.73 14.57 8.17
C ILE A 264 12.02 14.90 9.48
N ASP A 265 10.75 15.29 9.37
CA ASP A 265 9.91 15.58 10.53
C ASP A 265 9.62 14.28 11.30
N GLN A 266 9.43 14.39 12.62
CA GLN A 266 9.08 13.22 13.44
C GLN A 266 7.77 12.60 12.95
N CYS A 267 7.73 11.27 12.90
CA CYS A 267 6.55 10.54 12.48
C CYS A 267 5.61 10.23 13.66
N THR A 268 4.31 10.23 13.40
CA THR A 268 3.30 9.72 14.33
C THR A 268 3.27 8.19 14.26
N PRO A 269 3.29 7.46 15.39
CA PRO A 269 3.22 6.00 15.37
C PRO A 269 2.02 5.46 14.60
N GLY A 270 2.26 4.43 13.80
CA GLY A 270 1.26 3.78 12.95
C GLY A 270 1.59 3.78 11.46
N PRO A 271 0.66 3.24 10.65
CA PRO A 271 0.83 3.14 9.21
C PRO A 271 0.55 4.47 8.51
N TYR A 272 1.30 4.73 7.46
CA TYR A 272 1.13 5.88 6.57
C TYR A 272 1.51 5.48 5.15
N THR A 273 1.11 6.31 4.19
CA THR A 273 1.45 6.13 2.78
C THR A 273 2.55 7.13 2.41
N GLN A 274 3.60 6.66 1.75
CA GLN A 274 4.64 7.52 1.18
C GLN A 274 4.34 7.78 -0.29
N PHE A 275 4.08 9.03 -0.64
CA PHE A 275 3.90 9.46 -2.03
C PHE A 275 5.24 9.89 -2.59
N VAL A 276 5.75 9.15 -3.56
CA VAL A 276 7.04 9.42 -4.19
C VAL A 276 6.83 9.91 -5.60
N LYS A 277 7.30 11.14 -5.85
CA LYS A 277 7.29 11.83 -7.13
C LYS A 277 8.67 11.75 -7.73
N LEU A 278 8.75 11.14 -8.90
CA LEU A 278 9.97 10.94 -9.67
C LEU A 278 9.93 11.85 -10.87
N TYR A 279 11.01 12.59 -11.12
CA TYR A 279 11.09 13.48 -12.28
C TYR A 279 12.19 13.00 -13.22
N GLY A 280 11.83 12.84 -14.49
CA GLY A 280 12.73 12.56 -15.59
C GLY A 280 13.29 13.81 -16.26
N ALA A 281 13.94 13.62 -17.41
CA ALA A 281 14.26 14.72 -18.31
C ALA A 281 12.99 15.48 -18.74
N ASN A 282 13.08 16.80 -18.94
CA ASN A 282 11.95 17.67 -19.32
C ASN A 282 10.79 17.73 -18.29
N ASN A 283 11.05 17.42 -17.02
CA ASN A 283 10.04 17.41 -15.93
C ASN A 283 8.87 16.44 -16.15
N THR A 284 9.08 15.35 -16.90
CA THR A 284 8.12 14.23 -16.91
C THR A 284 8.01 13.67 -15.50
N GLU A 285 6.80 13.66 -14.94
CA GLU A 285 6.52 13.20 -13.58
C GLU A 285 5.97 11.78 -13.62
N TYR A 286 6.51 10.92 -12.75
CA TYR A 286 6.00 9.58 -12.47
C TYR A 286 5.67 9.49 -10.98
N PHE A 287 4.65 8.71 -10.64
CA PHE A 287 4.24 8.53 -9.26
C PHE A 287 4.31 7.08 -8.84
N ARG A 288 4.74 6.89 -7.59
CA ARG A 288 4.58 5.63 -6.86
C ARG A 288 4.16 5.94 -5.45
N ILE A 289 3.38 5.04 -4.87
CA ILE A 289 3.20 5.04 -3.43
C ILE A 289 3.92 3.84 -2.82
N LEU A 290 4.54 4.06 -1.67
CA LEU A 290 5.20 3.03 -0.89
C LEU A 290 4.48 2.89 0.45
N PRO A 291 4.43 1.66 1.00
CA PRO A 291 4.01 1.49 2.38
C PRO A 291 4.98 2.19 3.33
N GLY A 292 4.46 2.66 4.45
CA GLY A 292 5.22 3.30 5.51
C GLY A 292 4.64 2.93 6.87
N TYR A 293 5.52 2.77 7.85
CA TYR A 293 5.12 2.55 9.23
C TYR A 293 6.08 3.27 10.16
N CYS A 294 5.53 3.91 11.19
CA CYS A 294 6.28 4.55 12.25
C CYS A 294 6.10 3.73 13.53
N PHE A 295 7.18 3.17 14.07
CA PHE A 295 7.12 2.49 15.37
C PHE A 295 7.20 3.49 16.52
N SER A 296 6.42 3.25 17.58
CA SER A 296 6.59 3.97 18.85
C SER A 296 7.87 3.53 19.55
N GLN A 297 8.54 4.44 20.23
CA GLN A 297 9.58 4.04 21.18
C GLN A 297 8.95 3.44 22.43
N ASN A 298 9.66 2.49 23.04
CA ASN A 298 9.38 2.03 24.40
C ASN A 298 9.86 3.07 25.40
#